data_AF-A0A7J2U139-F1
#
_entry.id   AF-A0A7J2U139-F1
#
_cell.length_a   1.000
_cell.length_b   1.000
_cell.length_c   1.000
_cell.angle_alpha   90.00
_cell.angle_beta   90.00
_cell.angle_gamma   90.00
#
_symmetry.space_group_name_H-M   'P 1'
#
loop_
_entity.id
_entity.type
_entity.pdbx_description
1 polymer ?
#
loop_
_entity_poly.entity_id
_entity_poly.type
_entity_poly.pdbx_seq_one_letter_code
_entity_poly.pdbx_strand_id
1 'polypeptide(L)'
;MNLKFIRKAIEELLMKNLNRVNVDVIYDVYVEFVKEFASGIDKRFKNVEKWDIEMLDEAVDAISDSLGGSAKVYEVWDEIWDAKIERRDVETNVIKSILDIIDLAEKKYGRKTIDK
;
A
#
# COMPACT_ATOMS: atom_id res chain seq x y z
N MET A 1 5.67 9.42 5.77
CA MET A 1 4.66 9.07 6.80
C MET A 1 4.97 7.65 7.27
N ASN A 2 5.48 7.48 8.49
CA ASN A 2 5.96 6.18 9.03
C ASN A 2 4.89 5.07 8.85
N LEU A 3 5.27 3.88 8.35
CA LEU A 3 4.35 2.76 8.07
C LEU A 3 3.46 2.37 9.26
N LYS A 4 3.85 2.70 10.50
CA LYS A 4 3.00 2.57 11.69
C LYS A 4 1.68 3.35 11.58
N PHE A 5 1.71 4.56 11.02
CA PHE A 5 0.50 5.36 10.81
C PHE A 5 -0.41 4.74 9.76
N ILE A 6 0.17 4.21 8.68
CA ILE A 6 -0.57 3.55 7.61
C ILE A 6 -1.22 2.26 8.14
N ARG A 7 -0.48 1.43 8.87
CA ARG A 7 -1.03 0.26 9.57
C ARG A 7 -2.22 0.65 10.43
N LYS A 8 -2.06 1.67 11.29
CA LYS A 8 -3.13 2.12 12.18
C LYS A 8 -4.36 2.59 11.40
N ALA A 9 -4.19 3.33 10.31
CA ALA A 9 -5.30 3.77 9.45
C ALA A 9 -6.07 2.58 8.88
N ILE A 10 -5.38 1.55 8.41
CA ILE A 10 -6.00 0.32 7.89
C ILE A 10 -6.74 -0.42 9.01
N GLU A 11 -6.13 -0.58 10.18
CA GLU A 11 -6.76 -1.23 11.34
C GLU A 11 -8.04 -0.50 11.78
N GLU A 12 -8.03 0.83 11.83
CA GLU A 12 -9.22 1.63 12.14
C GLU A 12 -10.35 1.45 11.12
N LEU A 13 -10.01 1.27 9.84
CA LEU A 13 -11.00 0.96 8.79
C LEU A 13 -11.61 -0.42 8.98
N LEU A 14 -10.79 -1.41 9.35
CA LEU A 14 -11.26 -2.78 9.63
C LEU A 14 -12.14 -2.85 10.89
N MET A 15 -11.86 -2.04 11.91
CA MET A 15 -12.65 -1.99 13.15
C MET A 15 -14.08 -1.51 12.96
N LYS A 16 -14.38 -0.80 11.86
CA LYS A 16 -15.74 -0.35 11.54
C LYS A 16 -16.68 -1.50 11.15
N ASN A 17 -16.17 -2.74 11.01
CA ASN A 17 -16.95 -3.93 10.62
C ASN A 17 -17.80 -3.74 9.36
N LEU A 18 -17.28 -2.94 8.42
CA LEU A 18 -17.89 -2.79 7.11
C LEU A 18 -17.49 -3.97 6.21
N ASN A 19 -18.39 -4.42 5.35
CA ASN A 19 -18.08 -5.43 4.34
C ASN A 19 -17.32 -4.83 3.14
N ARG A 20 -17.49 -3.52 2.93
CA ARG A 20 -16.84 -2.76 1.86
C ARG A 20 -16.47 -1.38 2.39
N VAL A 21 -15.40 -0.80 1.84
CA VAL A 21 -14.91 0.53 2.22
C VAL A 21 -14.82 1.39 0.98
N ASN A 22 -15.16 2.67 1.14
CA ASN A 22 -15.03 3.68 0.09
C ASN A 22 -13.63 3.65 -0.54
N VAL A 23 -13.59 3.52 -1.86
CA VAL A 23 -12.34 3.38 -2.61
C VAL A 23 -11.44 4.59 -2.53
N ASP A 24 -11.97 5.81 -2.41
CA ASP A 24 -11.15 7.01 -2.31
C ASP A 24 -10.28 6.96 -1.04
N VAL A 25 -10.88 6.52 0.08
CA VAL A 25 -10.17 6.36 1.35
C VAL A 25 -9.07 5.30 1.25
N ILE A 26 -9.37 4.16 0.62
CA ILE A 26 -8.41 3.05 0.49
C ILE A 26 -7.28 3.39 -0.48
N TYR A 27 -7.63 4.03 -1.59
CA TYR A 27 -6.67 4.50 -2.59
C TYR A 27 -5.66 5.45 -1.95
N ASP A 28 -6.11 6.47 -1.21
CA ASP A 28 -5.23 7.44 -0.57
C ASP A 28 -4.29 6.75 0.44
N VAL A 29 -4.80 5.84 1.25
CA VAL A 29 -4.00 5.09 2.23
C VAL A 29 -2.97 4.18 1.55
N TYR A 30 -3.36 3.49 0.48
CA TYR A 30 -2.47 2.59 -0.25
C TYR A 30 -1.40 3.36 -1.03
N VAL A 31 -1.75 4.49 -1.65
CA VAL A 31 -0.79 5.37 -2.31
C VAL A 31 0.26 5.88 -1.32
N GLU A 32 -0.13 6.28 -0.12
CA GLU A 32 0.84 6.70 0.90
C GLU A 32 1.74 5.54 1.37
N PHE A 33 1.21 4.31 1.44
CA PHE A 33 2.02 3.11 1.64
C PHE A 33 3.06 2.94 0.53
N VAL A 34 2.65 3.01 -0.73
CA VAL A 34 3.54 2.87 -1.89
C VAL A 34 4.65 3.93 -1.84
N LYS A 35 4.30 5.21 -1.68
CA LYS A 35 5.27 6.31 -1.62
C LYS A 35 6.29 6.14 -0.50
N GLU A 36 5.83 5.85 0.72
CA GLU A 36 6.71 5.69 1.87
C GLU A 36 7.64 4.50 1.67
N PHE A 37 7.08 3.35 1.30
CA PHE A 37 7.85 2.13 1.25
C PHE A 37 8.82 2.12 0.08
N ALA A 38 8.36 2.53 -1.12
CA ALA A 38 9.19 2.65 -2.30
C ALA A 38 10.36 3.62 -2.08
N SER A 39 10.13 4.76 -1.42
CA SER A 39 11.20 5.70 -1.05
C SER A 39 12.22 5.10 -0.07
N GLY A 40 11.80 4.17 0.78
CA GLY A 40 12.67 3.46 1.72
C GLY A 40 13.59 2.43 1.03
N ILE A 41 13.11 1.78 -0.02
CA ILE A 41 13.80 0.66 -0.68
C ILE A 41 14.55 1.06 -1.96
N ASP A 42 14.13 2.12 -2.64
CA ASP A 42 14.72 2.58 -3.91
C ASP A 42 14.89 4.10 -3.93
N LYS A 43 16.11 4.54 -4.27
CA LYS A 43 16.50 5.95 -4.30
C LYS A 43 15.76 6.75 -5.38
N ARG A 44 15.26 6.09 -6.44
CA ARG A 44 14.50 6.75 -7.52
C ARG A 44 13.28 7.48 -6.97
N PHE A 45 12.65 6.95 -5.92
CA PHE A 45 11.40 7.49 -5.38
C PHE A 45 11.56 8.54 -4.28
N LYS A 46 12.77 8.71 -3.71
CA LYS A 46 12.99 9.55 -2.51
C LYS A 46 12.66 11.03 -2.68
N ASN A 47 12.78 11.57 -3.89
CA ASN A 47 12.62 13.01 -4.17
C ASN A 47 11.56 13.27 -5.25
N VAL A 48 10.61 12.35 -5.41
CA VAL A 48 9.52 12.51 -6.36
C VAL A 48 8.51 13.51 -5.81
N GLU A 49 8.40 14.68 -6.45
CA GLU A 49 7.41 15.70 -6.08
C GLU A 49 6.00 15.38 -6.56
N LYS A 50 5.87 14.70 -7.71
CA LYS A 50 4.59 14.36 -8.33
C LYS A 50 4.58 12.90 -8.73
N TRP A 51 3.55 12.21 -8.27
CA TRP A 51 3.29 10.81 -8.55
C TRP A 51 2.14 10.72 -9.54
N ASP A 52 2.43 10.28 -10.76
CA ASP A 52 1.42 9.85 -11.70
C ASP A 52 1.17 8.34 -11.55
N ILE A 53 0.22 7.82 -12.34
CA ILE A 53 -0.17 6.41 -12.23
C ILE A 53 0.95 5.46 -12.67
N GLU A 54 1.68 5.80 -13.74
CA GLU A 54 2.79 4.98 -14.24
C GLU A 54 3.91 4.88 -13.19
N MET A 55 4.19 5.97 -12.48
CA MET A 55 5.17 5.97 -11.40
C MET A 55 4.70 5.19 -10.16
N LEU A 56 3.40 5.17 -9.90
CA LEU A 56 2.83 4.31 -8.85
C LEU A 56 2.96 2.83 -9.24
N ASP A 57 2.69 2.48 -10.49
CA ASP A 57 2.88 1.11 -11.02
C ASP A 57 4.35 0.67 -10.87
N GLU A 58 5.30 1.50 -11.29
CA GLU A 58 6.74 1.21 -11.13
C GLU A 58 7.17 1.05 -9.65
N ALA A 59 6.53 1.79 -8.75
CA ALA A 59 6.82 1.69 -7.32
C ALA A 59 6.20 0.44 -6.69
N VAL A 60 4.98 0.06 -7.11
CA VAL A 60 4.34 -1.22 -6.76
C VAL A 60 5.21 -2.39 -7.25
N ASP A 61 5.77 -2.28 -8.45
CA ASP A 61 6.75 -3.23 -9.00
C ASP A 61 7.98 -3.37 -8.10
N ALA A 62 8.64 -2.25 -7.81
CA ALA A 62 9.81 -2.23 -6.95
C ALA A 62 9.51 -2.78 -5.55
N ILE A 63 8.33 -2.49 -5.00
CA ILE A 63 7.88 -3.05 -3.72
C ILE A 63 7.74 -4.57 -3.82
N SER A 64 7.06 -5.08 -4.83
CA SER A 64 6.87 -6.53 -5.01
C SER A 64 8.19 -7.28 -5.13
N ASP A 65 9.09 -6.79 -6.00
CA ASP A 65 10.45 -7.33 -6.17
C ASP A 65 11.22 -7.30 -4.85
N SER A 66 11.16 -6.17 -4.15
CA SER A 66 11.82 -6.01 -2.86
C SER A 66 11.25 -6.93 -1.79
N LEU A 67 10.02 -7.42 -1.92
CA LEU A 67 9.39 -8.42 -1.05
C LEU A 67 9.57 -9.87 -1.55
N GLY A 68 10.33 -10.08 -2.63
CA GLY A 68 10.60 -11.41 -3.19
C GLY A 68 9.62 -11.83 -4.29
N GLY A 69 9.10 -10.88 -5.06
CA GLY A 69 8.16 -11.13 -6.16
C GLY A 69 6.76 -11.47 -5.67
N SER A 70 6.30 -10.78 -4.62
CA SER A 70 5.01 -11.07 -4.00
C SER A 70 3.85 -10.59 -4.88
N ALA A 71 3.24 -11.51 -5.65
CA ALA A 71 2.06 -11.25 -6.49
C ALA A 71 0.95 -10.45 -5.76
N LYS A 72 0.77 -10.69 -4.46
CA LYS A 72 -0.20 -10.00 -3.60
C LYS A 72 -0.09 -8.46 -3.65
N VAL A 73 1.10 -7.90 -3.86
CA VAL A 73 1.28 -6.43 -3.93
C VAL A 73 0.53 -5.88 -5.15
N TYR A 74 0.72 -6.49 -6.32
CA TYR A 74 0.04 -6.14 -7.57
C TYR A 74 -1.45 -6.42 -7.52
N GLU A 75 -1.85 -7.60 -7.04
CA GLU A 75 -3.26 -7.99 -6.96
C GLU A 75 -4.09 -6.98 -6.13
N VAL A 76 -3.51 -6.48 -5.04
CA VAL A 76 -4.15 -5.45 -4.22
C VAL A 76 -4.19 -4.10 -4.93
N TRP A 77 -3.12 -3.73 -5.63
CA TRP A 77 -3.07 -2.50 -6.39
C TRP A 77 -4.09 -2.48 -7.53
N ASP A 78 -4.13 -3.53 -8.34
CA ASP A 78 -5.04 -3.70 -9.47
C ASP A 78 -6.49 -3.60 -9.00
N GLU A 79 -6.87 -4.31 -7.93
CA GLU A 79 -8.23 -4.29 -7.39
C GLU A 79 -8.62 -2.90 -6.85
N ILE A 80 -7.71 -2.18 -6.20
CA ILE A 80 -7.95 -0.81 -5.73
C ILE A 80 -8.10 0.14 -6.93
N TRP A 81 -7.25 0.00 -7.95
CA TRP A 81 -7.25 0.85 -9.13
C TRP A 81 -8.48 0.63 -10.00
N ASP A 82 -8.85 -0.63 -10.26
CA ASP A 82 -10.07 -0.99 -10.96
C ASP A 82 -11.29 -0.46 -10.20
N ALA A 83 -11.34 -0.64 -8.88
CA ALA A 83 -12.41 -0.09 -8.07
C ALA A 83 -12.48 1.45 -8.15
N LYS A 84 -11.34 2.14 -8.28
CA LYS A 84 -11.24 3.59 -8.41
C LYS A 84 -11.79 4.06 -9.76
N ILE A 85 -11.44 3.37 -10.84
CA ILE A 85 -11.96 3.62 -12.19
C ILE A 85 -13.48 3.39 -12.23
N GLU A 86 -13.93 2.27 -11.66
CA GLU A 86 -15.33 1.86 -11.64
C GLU A 86 -16.18 2.62 -10.59
N ARG A 87 -15.54 3.38 -9.71
CA ARG A 87 -16.16 4.14 -8.61
C ARG A 87 -17.00 3.25 -7.68
N ARG A 88 -16.46 2.07 -7.35
CA ARG A 88 -17.10 1.11 -6.43
C ARG A 88 -16.32 0.99 -5.13
N ASP A 89 -17.00 0.56 -4.08
CA ASP A 89 -16.33 0.25 -2.81
C ASP A 89 -15.49 -1.04 -2.92
N VAL A 90 -14.39 -1.07 -2.16
CA VAL A 90 -13.42 -2.17 -2.10
C VAL A 90 -13.79 -3.14 -0.98
N GLU A 91 -13.67 -4.44 -1.23
CA GLU A 91 -13.98 -5.47 -0.25
C GLU A 91 -12.95 -5.55 0.90
N THR A 92 -13.43 -5.84 2.10
CA THR A 92 -12.61 -5.85 3.32
C THR A 92 -11.47 -6.87 3.31
N ASN A 93 -11.57 -7.96 2.53
CA ASN A 93 -10.48 -8.91 2.30
C ASN A 93 -9.28 -8.30 1.56
N VAL A 94 -9.52 -7.40 0.60
CA VAL A 94 -8.46 -6.66 -0.11
C VAL A 94 -7.73 -5.76 0.88
N ILE A 95 -8.48 -5.07 1.73
CA ILE A 95 -7.94 -4.17 2.77
C ILE A 95 -7.08 -4.95 3.77
N LYS A 96 -7.52 -6.15 4.18
CA LYS A 96 -6.71 -7.06 5.02
C LYS A 96 -5.41 -7.47 4.34
N SER A 97 -5.42 -7.67 3.02
CA SER A 97 -4.22 -8.01 2.27
C SER A 97 -3.17 -6.91 2.30
N ILE A 98 -3.57 -5.64 2.49
CA ILE A 98 -2.63 -4.54 2.73
C ILE A 98 -1.85 -4.77 4.05
N LEU A 99 -2.52 -5.21 5.12
CA LEU A 99 -1.84 -5.54 6.39
C LEU A 99 -0.85 -6.70 6.22
N ASP A 100 -1.22 -7.73 5.45
CA ASP A 100 -0.31 -8.85 5.16
C ASP A 100 0.96 -8.37 4.45
N ILE A 101 0.84 -7.41 3.52
CA ILE A 101 1.98 -6.80 2.81
C ILE A 101 2.85 -6.02 3.80
N ILE A 102 2.25 -5.23 4.70
CA ILE A 102 3.00 -4.49 5.74
C ILE A 102 3.72 -5.46 6.68
N ASP A 103 3.07 -6.54 7.11
CA ASP A 103 3.68 -7.59 7.94
C ASP A 103 4.88 -8.24 7.23
N LEU A 104 4.75 -8.50 5.93
CA LEU A 104 5.84 -9.04 5.11
C LEU A 104 7.02 -8.04 5.02
N ALA A 105 6.73 -6.77 4.81
CA ALA A 105 7.72 -5.70 4.79
C ALA A 105 8.45 -5.56 6.13
N GLU A 106 7.72 -5.55 7.25
CA GLU A 106 8.28 -5.49 8.60
C GLU A 106 9.18 -6.70 8.89
N LYS A 107 8.76 -7.90 8.46
CA LYS A 107 9.55 -9.13 8.64
C LYS A 107 10.86 -9.07 7.85
N LYS A 108 10.84 -8.55 6.62
CA LYS A 108 12.02 -8.52 5.74
C LYS A 108 13.02 -7.44 6.13
N TYR A 109 12.54 -6.24 6.45
CA TYR A 109 13.40 -5.08 6.69
C TYR A 109 13.62 -4.78 8.18
N GLY A 110 12.89 -5.45 9.08
CA GLY A 110 12.93 -5.22 10.52
C GLY A 110 12.26 -3.91 10.93
N ARG A 111 11.60 -3.89 12.09
CA ARG A 111 10.87 -2.71 12.61
C ARG A 111 11.71 -1.42 12.71
N LYS A 112 13.05 -1.51 12.74
CA LYS A 112 13.97 -0.37 12.87
C LYS A 112 14.19 0.43 11.58
N THR A 113 13.93 -0.15 10.40
CA THR A 113 14.17 0.51 9.11
C THR A 113 13.03 1.46 8.71
N ILE A 114 11.90 1.33 9.41
CA ILE A 114 10.65 2.07 9.23
C ILE A 114 10.59 3.31 10.17
N ASP A 115 11.48 3.34 11.18
CA ASP A 115 11.53 4.35 12.24
C ASP A 115 12.63 5.41 12.02
N LYS A 116 13.29 5.42 10.86
CA LYS A 116 14.31 6.44 10.49
C LYS A 116 13.82 7.31 9.35
#